data_AF-A0A8A2UDD9-F1
#
_entry.id   AF-A0A8A2UDD9-F1
#
_cell.length_a   1.000
_cell.length_b   1.000
_cell.length_c   1.000
_cell.angle_alpha   90.00
_cell.angle_beta   90.00
_cell.angle_gamma   90.00
#
_symmetry.space_group_name_H-M   'P 1'
#
loop_
_entity.id
_entity.type
_entity.pdbx_description
1 polymer ?
#
loop_
_entity_poly.entity_id
_entity_poly.type
_entity_poly.pdbx_seq_one_letter_code
_entity_poly.pdbx_strand_id
1 'polypeptide(L)'
;MSSSPPTTETYEVPLSRDEQWVVHHVLSTRLDEALDEDERPPEWVLEVIEILETDGDTERFTGLQADRIYAALATYVDHEETPDRDVGHGSAVLERLEEIREMPA
;
A
#
# COMPACT_ATOMS: atom_id res chain seq x y z
N MET A 1 -21.77 18.60 23.11
CA MET A 1 -22.08 17.82 21.91
C MET A 1 -20.74 17.36 21.34
N SER A 2 -20.26 16.19 21.78
CA SER A 2 -19.01 15.61 21.28
C SER A 2 -19.41 14.58 20.25
N SER A 3 -19.41 14.96 18.97
CA SER A 3 -19.43 13.99 17.88
C SER A 3 -18.01 13.45 17.77
N SER A 4 -17.79 12.21 18.17
CA SER A 4 -16.55 11.51 17.79
C SER A 4 -16.44 11.56 16.26
N PRO A 5 -15.28 11.89 15.67
CA PRO A 5 -15.11 11.79 14.23
C PRO A 5 -15.44 10.35 13.80
N PRO A 6 -16.00 10.14 12.59
CA PRO A 6 -16.12 8.79 12.05
C PRO A 6 -14.71 8.21 12.02
N THR A 7 -14.47 7.17 12.82
CA THR A 7 -13.23 6.40 12.73
C THR A 7 -13.29 5.67 11.41
N THR A 8 -12.53 6.13 10.41
CA THR A 8 -12.35 5.38 9.17
C THR A 8 -11.90 3.97 9.55
N GLU A 9 -12.65 2.96 9.14
CA GLU A 9 -12.34 1.57 9.45
C GLU A 9 -10.98 1.20 8.86
N THR A 10 -10.14 0.55 9.67
CA THR A 10 -8.80 0.10 9.29
C THR A 10 -8.66 -1.39 9.51
N TYR A 11 -8.00 -2.05 8.57
CA TYR A 11 -7.76 -3.47 8.51
C TYR A 11 -6.29 -3.75 8.77
N GLU A 12 -6.01 -4.76 9.59
CA GLU A 12 -4.65 -5.23 9.84
C GLU A 12 -4.15 -6.04 8.65
N VAL A 13 -2.99 -5.67 8.13
CA VAL A 13 -2.37 -6.30 6.96
C VAL A 13 -0.95 -6.70 7.36
N PRO A 14 -0.75 -7.89 7.93
CA PRO A 14 0.57 -8.29 8.40
C PRO A 14 1.51 -8.51 7.22
N LEU A 15 2.48 -7.62 7.07
CA LEU A 15 3.53 -7.72 6.07
C LEU A 15 4.84 -8.19 6.70
N SER A 16 5.52 -9.11 6.04
CA SER A 16 6.93 -9.38 6.32
C SER A 16 7.78 -8.19 5.86
N ARG A 17 9.02 -8.10 6.36
CA ARG A 17 9.94 -7.01 5.99
C ARG A 17 10.17 -6.93 4.48
N ASP A 18 10.25 -8.07 3.79
CA ASP A 18 10.43 -8.10 2.34
C ASP A 18 9.17 -7.65 1.59
N GLU A 19 7.99 -8.03 2.09
CA GLU A 19 6.71 -7.54 1.55
C GLU A 19 6.55 -6.03 1.78
N GLN A 20 6.89 -5.51 2.97
CA GLN A 20 6.92 -4.07 3.25
C GLN A 20 7.83 -3.33 2.27
N TRP A 21 9.03 -3.87 2.00
CA TRP A 21 9.98 -3.26 1.07
C TRP A 21 9.43 -3.17 -0.36
N VAL A 22 8.73 -4.20 -0.84
CA VAL A 22 8.13 -4.17 -2.18
C VAL A 22 7.03 -3.11 -2.26
N VAL A 23 6.14 -3.04 -1.28
CA VAL A 23 5.08 -2.01 -1.25
C VAL A 23 5.70 -0.61 -1.15
N HIS A 24 6.69 -0.43 -0.27
CA HIS A 24 7.41 0.83 -0.10
C HIS A 24 8.10 1.26 -1.40
N HIS A 25 8.75 0.33 -2.10
CA HIS A 25 9.40 0.59 -3.38
C HIS A 25 8.42 1.11 -4.42
N VAL A 26 7.29 0.42 -4.63
CA VAL A 26 6.25 0.82 -5.59
C VAL A 26 5.72 2.23 -5.29
N LEU A 27 5.50 2.54 -4.01
CA LEU A 27 4.99 3.85 -3.60
C LEU A 27 6.05 4.95 -3.71
N SER A 28 7.30 4.64 -3.43
CA SER A 28 8.43 5.55 -3.58
C SER A 28 8.69 5.88 -5.05
N THR A 29 8.62 4.89 -5.96
CA THR A 29 8.71 5.13 -7.40
C THR A 29 7.57 6.04 -7.88
N ARG A 30 6.34 5.81 -7.43
CA ARG A 30 5.20 6.69 -7.75
C ARG A 30 5.37 8.11 -7.21
N LEU A 31 5.96 8.25 -6.03
CA LEU A 31 6.30 9.54 -5.44
C LEU A 31 7.34 10.26 -6.30
N ASP A 32 8.42 9.56 -6.67
CA ASP A 32 9.51 10.11 -7.49
C ASP A 32 9.00 10.52 -8.89
N GLU A 33 8.18 9.69 -9.55
CA GLU A 33 7.56 10.01 -10.84
C GLU A 33 6.75 11.32 -10.78
N ALA A 34 5.92 11.49 -9.74
CA ALA A 34 5.15 12.72 -9.59
C ALA A 34 6.07 13.95 -9.39
N LEU A 35 7.18 13.79 -8.67
CA LEU A 35 8.15 14.86 -8.47
C LEU A 35 8.93 15.19 -9.76
N ASP A 36 9.30 14.19 -10.54
CA ASP A 36 9.98 14.35 -11.83
C ASP A 36 9.09 15.06 -12.88
N GLU A 37 7.77 14.90 -12.76
CA GLU A 37 6.77 15.59 -13.60
C GLU A 37 6.38 16.99 -13.08
N ASP A 38 7.05 17.53 -12.05
CA ASP A 38 6.69 18.77 -11.35
C ASP A 38 5.25 18.76 -10.78
N GLU A 39 4.70 17.57 -10.52
CA GLU A 39 3.38 17.36 -9.93
C GLU A 39 3.43 17.21 -8.40
N ARG A 40 2.26 17.34 -7.77
CA ARG A 40 2.13 17.02 -6.35
C ARG A 40 1.83 15.53 -6.17
N PRO A 41 2.62 14.80 -5.37
CA PRO A 41 2.34 13.41 -5.07
C PRO A 41 0.96 13.25 -4.42
N PRO A 42 0.23 12.16 -4.71
CA PRO A 42 -1.03 11.89 -4.05
C PRO A 42 -0.82 11.72 -2.53
N GLU A 43 -1.63 12.40 -1.71
CA GLU A 43 -1.48 12.40 -0.24
C GLU A 43 -1.50 10.97 0.35
N TRP A 44 -2.31 10.07 -0.20
CA TRP A 44 -2.39 8.69 0.25
C TRP A 44 -1.07 7.90 0.10
N VAL A 45 -0.21 8.28 -0.85
CA VAL A 45 1.10 7.63 -1.04
C VAL A 45 1.99 7.93 0.17
N LEU A 46 2.01 9.18 0.61
CA LEU A 46 2.80 9.62 1.77
C LEU A 46 2.28 8.98 3.06
N GLU A 47 0.96 8.93 3.25
CA GLU A 47 0.33 8.28 4.41
C GLU A 47 0.72 6.80 4.50
N VAL A 48 0.70 6.06 3.39
CA VAL A 48 1.05 4.63 3.39
C VAL A 48 2.55 4.43 3.60
N ILE A 49 3.41 5.28 3.02
CA ILE A 49 4.86 5.24 3.30
C ILE A 49 5.12 5.44 4.79
N GLU A 50 4.48 6.43 5.43
CA GLU A 50 4.61 6.67 6.87
C GLU A 50 4.18 5.46 7.70
N ILE A 51 3.10 4.76 7.30
CA ILE A 51 2.65 3.53 7.95
C ILE A 51 3.73 2.43 7.84
N LEU A 52 4.33 2.24 6.66
CA LEU A 52 5.37 1.23 6.42
C LEU A 52 6.70 1.54 7.12
N GLU A 53 7.00 2.82 7.33
CA GLU A 53 8.22 3.27 8.01
C GLU A 53 8.08 3.34 9.53
N THR A 54 6.85 3.32 10.05
CA THR A 54 6.60 3.27 11.49
C THR A 54 6.96 1.88 12.01
N ASP A 55 7.91 1.82 12.97
CA ASP A 55 8.21 0.59 13.70
C ASP A 55 6.99 0.17 14.55
N GLY A 56 6.15 -0.69 13.98
CA GLY A 56 4.98 -1.30 14.60
C GLY A 56 4.85 -2.78 14.25
N ASP A 57 4.10 -3.53 15.05
CA ASP A 57 3.99 -4.99 14.88
C ASP A 57 3.15 -5.39 13.66
N THR A 58 2.26 -4.52 13.15
CA THR A 58 1.36 -4.83 12.01
C THR A 58 0.85 -3.55 11.34
N GLU A 59 0.91 -3.50 10.01
CA GLU A 59 0.40 -2.39 9.20
C GLU A 59 -1.13 -2.33 9.26
N ARG A 60 -1.67 -1.11 9.28
CA ARG A 60 -3.13 -0.89 9.29
C ARG A 60 -3.52 0.03 8.15
N PHE A 61 -4.29 -0.48 7.20
CA PHE A 61 -4.76 0.28 6.05
C PHE A 61 -6.27 0.45 6.08
N THR A 62 -6.74 1.59 5.60
CA THR A 62 -8.16 1.74 5.26
C THR A 62 -8.49 0.92 4.01
N GLY A 63 -9.76 0.57 3.79
CA GLY A 63 -10.17 -0.14 2.57
C GLY A 63 -9.77 0.61 1.28
N LEU A 64 -9.88 1.95 1.28
CA LEU A 64 -9.45 2.77 0.15
C LEU A 64 -7.94 2.75 -0.08
N GLN A 65 -7.14 2.72 0.99
CA GLN A 65 -5.69 2.54 0.87
C GLN A 65 -5.38 1.14 0.34
N ALA A 66 -6.04 0.09 0.83
CA ALA A 66 -5.89 -1.28 0.35
C ALA A 66 -6.19 -1.41 -1.16
N ASP A 67 -7.28 -0.80 -1.63
CA ASP A 67 -7.63 -0.74 -3.06
C ASP A 67 -6.55 -0.07 -3.90
N ARG A 68 -6.03 1.07 -3.42
CA ARG A 68 -5.00 1.84 -4.15
C ARG A 68 -3.66 1.13 -4.17
N ILE A 69 -3.26 0.53 -3.05
CA ILE A 69 -2.05 -0.28 -2.97
C ILE A 69 -2.19 -1.49 -3.89
N TYR A 70 -3.33 -2.18 -3.88
CA TYR A 70 -3.59 -3.32 -4.77
C TYR A 70 -3.41 -2.93 -6.24
N ALA A 71 -4.02 -1.82 -6.68
CA ALA A 71 -3.92 -1.39 -8.07
C ALA A 71 -2.48 -1.04 -8.49
N ALA A 72 -1.75 -0.33 -7.63
CA ALA A 72 -0.36 0.03 -7.89
C ALA A 72 0.55 -1.21 -7.93
N LEU A 73 0.38 -2.11 -6.96
CA LEU A 73 1.18 -3.31 -6.82
C LEU A 73 0.89 -4.33 -7.93
N ALA A 74 -0.37 -4.49 -8.35
CA ALA A 74 -0.74 -5.35 -9.47
C ALA A 74 -0.06 -4.89 -10.77
N THR A 75 -0.03 -3.57 -11.00
CA THR A 75 0.67 -2.99 -12.16
C THR A 75 2.18 -3.29 -12.12
N TYR A 76 2.79 -3.19 -10.94
CA TYR A 76 4.21 -3.50 -10.77
C TYR A 76 4.51 -4.99 -10.96
N VAL A 77 3.73 -5.88 -10.33
CA VAL A 77 3.92 -7.33 -10.43
C VAL A 77 3.73 -7.86 -11.85
N ASP A 78 2.81 -7.29 -12.62
CA ASP A 78 2.56 -7.69 -14.01
C ASP A 78 3.62 -7.15 -15.00
N HIS A 79 4.51 -6.27 -14.56
CA HIS A 79 5.53 -5.67 -15.42
C HIS A 79 6.68 -6.66 -15.70
N GLU A 80 7.04 -6.86 -16.97
CA GLU A 80 8.03 -7.87 -17.39
C GLU A 80 9.44 -7.66 -16.82
N GLU A 81 9.77 -6.41 -16.47
CA GLU A 81 11.07 -6.04 -15.88
C GLU A 81 11.11 -6.21 -14.36
N THR A 82 10.00 -6.56 -13.72
CA THR A 82 9.93 -6.74 -12.27
C THR A 82 10.73 -7.97 -11.84
N PRO A 83 11.65 -7.84 -10.87
CA PRO A 83 12.46 -8.97 -10.41
C PRO A 83 11.59 -10.11 -9.84
N ASP A 84 11.93 -11.37 -10.15
CA ASP A 84 11.18 -12.56 -9.68
C ASP A 84 10.95 -12.57 -8.15
N ARG A 85 11.92 -12.08 -7.39
CA ARG A 85 11.82 -11.96 -5.93
C ARG A 85 10.66 -11.03 -5.54
N ASP A 86 10.57 -9.89 -6.21
CA ASP A 86 9.56 -8.87 -5.93
C ASP A 86 8.19 -9.32 -6.44
N VAL A 87 8.13 -10.05 -7.56
CA VAL A 87 6.91 -10.73 -8.03
C VAL A 87 6.36 -11.65 -6.94
N GLY A 88 7.21 -12.48 -6.33
CA GLY A 88 6.81 -13.42 -5.28
C GLY A 88 6.24 -12.71 -4.04
N HIS A 89 6.94 -11.70 -3.53
CA HIS A 89 6.48 -10.94 -2.37
C HIS A 89 5.25 -10.08 -2.71
N GLY A 90 5.25 -9.41 -3.85
CA GLY A 90 4.14 -8.58 -4.32
C GLY A 90 2.86 -9.38 -4.53
N SER A 91 2.95 -10.57 -5.12
CA SER A 91 1.79 -11.46 -5.29
C SER A 91 1.19 -11.88 -3.95
N ALA A 92 2.04 -12.20 -2.96
CA ALA A 92 1.56 -12.55 -1.62
C ALA A 92 0.85 -11.38 -0.93
N VAL A 93 1.28 -10.14 -1.17
CA VAL A 93 0.58 -8.95 -0.66
C VAL A 93 -0.74 -8.74 -1.40
N LEU A 94 -0.78 -8.94 -2.73
CA LEU A 94 -2.01 -8.82 -3.51
C LEU A 94 -3.11 -9.77 -3.01
N GLU A 95 -2.76 -11.02 -2.70
CA GLU A 95 -3.70 -11.99 -2.12
C GLU A 95 -4.32 -11.48 -0.81
N ARG A 96 -3.51 -10.92 0.10
CA ARG A 96 -3.99 -10.37 1.38
C ARG A 96 -4.85 -9.11 1.18
N LEU A 97 -4.47 -8.25 0.25
CA LEU A 97 -5.23 -7.04 -0.06
C LEU A 97 -6.57 -7.39 -0.72
N GLU A 98 -6.62 -8.44 -1.54
CA GLU A 98 -7.86 -8.92 -2.15
C GLU A 98 -8.90 -9.34 -1.10
N GLU A 99 -8.47 -10.08 -0.08
CA GLU A 99 -9.36 -10.45 1.04
C GLU A 99 -10.01 -9.22 1.68
N ILE A 100 -9.24 -8.14 1.89
CA ILE A 100 -9.74 -6.89 2.49
C ILE A 100 -10.72 -6.16 1.57
N ARG A 101 -10.45 -6.18 0.25
CA ARG A 101 -11.30 -5.53 -0.76
C ARG A 101 -12.66 -6.23 -0.92
N GLU A 102 -12.73 -7.52 -0.61
CA GLU A 102 -13.96 -8.30 -0.62
C GLU A 102 -14.79 -8.15 0.67
N MET A 103 -14.25 -7.54 1.73
CA MET A 103 -14.99 -7.30 2.98
C MET A 103 -16.05 -6.20 2.81
N PRO A 104 -17.28 -6.41 3.30
CA PRO A 104 -18.31 -5.39 3.26
C PRO A 104 -17.95 -4.22 4.19
N ALA A 105 -18.00 -3.00 3.65
CA ALA A 105 -17.82 -1.73 4.38
C ALA A 105 -18.99 -1.38 5.31
#